data_AF-Q93AW0-F1
#
_entry.id   AF-Q93AW0-F1
#
_cell.length_a   1.000
_cell.length_b   1.000
_cell.length_c   1.000
_cell.angle_alpha   90.00
_cell.angle_beta   90.00
_cell.angle_gamma   90.00
#
_symmetry.space_group_name_H-M   'P 1'
#
loop_
_entity.id
_entity.type
_entity.pdbx_description
1 polymer ?
#
loop_
_entity_poly.entity_id
_entity_poly.type
_entity_poly.pdbx_seq_one_letter_code
_entity_poly.pdbx_strand_id
1 'polypeptide(L)'
;SLGLWEICIIWGLGISLAVYLTAGISGGHLNPAVTIALWLFACFPKQKVLPYIIAQFAGAFGGALLAYVLYSSLFTEFETAHHMVRGSVESLQLASIFSTYPAAALNVWQAALVEVVITSILMGMIMALTDDGNGIPKGPLAPLLIGILVAVIGASTGPLT
;
A
#
# COMPACT_ATOMS: atom_id res chain seq x y z
N SER A 1 12.04 4.61 -18.69
CA SER A 1 11.45 3.97 -17.50
C SER A 1 10.98 5.05 -16.54
N LEU A 2 10.00 4.75 -15.68
CA LEU A 2 9.69 5.60 -14.52
C LEU A 2 10.83 5.48 -13.50
N GLY A 3 11.12 6.56 -12.79
CA GLY A 3 11.99 6.50 -11.62
C GLY A 3 11.21 6.08 -10.36
N LEU A 4 11.93 5.97 -9.24
CA LEU A 4 11.35 5.57 -7.96
C LEU A 4 10.29 6.55 -7.49
N TRP A 5 10.57 7.86 -7.56
CA TRP A 5 9.62 8.89 -7.14
C TRP A 5 8.31 8.81 -7.93
N GLU A 6 8.39 8.62 -9.25
CA GLU A 6 7.23 8.54 -10.12
C GLU A 6 6.33 7.34 -9.75
N ILE A 7 6.92 6.19 -9.43
CA ILE A 7 6.17 5.02 -8.95
C ILE A 7 5.49 5.33 -7.61
N CYS A 8 6.23 5.91 -6.67
CA CYS A 8 5.73 6.17 -5.33
C CYS A 8 4.61 7.23 -5.31
N ILE A 9 4.71 8.30 -6.12
CA ILE A 9 3.68 9.31 -6.19
C ILE A 9 2.40 8.80 -6.87
N ILE A 10 2.52 7.92 -7.88
CA ILE A 10 1.35 7.26 -8.49
C ILE A 10 0.62 6.40 -7.45
N TRP A 11 1.36 5.62 -6.66
CA TRP A 11 0.81 4.84 -5.55
C TRP A 11 0.12 5.72 -4.51
N GLY A 12 0.81 6.77 -4.05
CA GLY A 12 0.28 7.70 -3.06
C GLY A 12 -1.02 8.38 -3.51
N LEU A 13 -1.05 8.90 -4.74
CA LEU A 13 -2.26 9.51 -5.31
C LEU A 13 -3.39 8.50 -5.54
N GLY A 14 -3.07 7.25 -5.92
CA GLY A 14 -4.04 6.17 -5.98
C GLY A 14 -4.73 5.92 -4.63
N ILE A 15 -3.96 5.92 -3.54
CA ILE A 15 -4.50 5.83 -2.18
C ILE A 15 -5.37 7.05 -1.85
N SER A 16 -4.93 8.27 -2.17
CA SER A 16 -5.75 9.48 -1.96
C SER A 16 -7.13 9.35 -2.61
N LEU A 17 -7.17 8.93 -3.87
CA LEU A 17 -8.42 8.74 -4.62
C LEU A 17 -9.30 7.64 -4.01
N ALA A 18 -8.70 6.54 -3.59
CA ALA A 18 -9.43 5.46 -2.92
C ALA A 18 -10.03 5.91 -1.57
N VAL A 19 -9.30 6.73 -0.81
CA VAL A 19 -9.81 7.32 0.44
C VAL A 19 -10.95 8.30 0.14
N TYR A 20 -10.80 9.23 -0.82
CA TYR A 20 -11.88 10.13 -1.22
C TYR A 20 -13.15 9.37 -1.62
N LEU A 21 -13.01 8.27 -2.36
CA LEU A 21 -14.12 7.44 -2.80
C LEU A 21 -14.85 6.74 -1.64
N THR A 22 -14.12 6.29 -0.62
CA THR A 22 -14.64 5.33 0.38
C THR A 22 -14.80 5.91 1.79
N ALA A 23 -14.22 7.08 2.08
CA ALA A 23 -14.22 7.71 3.40
C ALA A 23 -15.63 7.99 3.92
N GLY A 24 -16.53 8.49 3.07
CA GLY A 24 -17.90 8.84 3.46
C GLY A 24 -18.79 7.64 3.88
N ILE A 25 -18.35 6.41 3.61
CA ILE A 25 -19.10 5.18 3.95
C ILE A 25 -18.34 4.37 5.01
N SER A 26 -17.09 4.04 4.71
CA SER A 26 -16.30 3.08 5.49
C SER A 26 -15.26 3.71 6.40
N GLY A 27 -15.04 5.03 6.28
CA GLY A 27 -13.92 5.73 6.92
C GLY A 27 -12.58 5.59 6.18
N GLY A 28 -12.54 4.88 5.04
CA GLY A 28 -11.35 4.84 4.17
C GLY A 28 -10.16 4.08 4.78
N HIS A 29 -10.41 3.03 5.57
CA HIS A 29 -9.35 2.27 6.24
C HIS A 29 -8.35 1.67 5.24
N LEU A 30 -8.86 0.96 4.23
CA LEU A 30 -8.12 0.37 3.09
C LEU A 30 -6.87 -0.46 3.44
N ASN A 31 -6.68 -0.82 4.71
CA ASN A 31 -5.49 -1.47 5.22
C ASN A 31 -5.84 -2.25 6.52
N PRO A 32 -5.48 -3.54 6.63
CA PRO A 32 -5.70 -4.34 7.84
C PRO A 32 -5.03 -3.78 9.08
N ALA A 33 -3.77 -3.31 8.98
CA ALA A 33 -3.03 -2.73 10.10
C ALA A 33 -3.70 -1.45 10.60
N VAL A 34 -4.17 -0.58 9.70
CA VAL A 34 -4.95 0.62 10.06
C VAL A 34 -6.25 0.23 10.75
N THR A 35 -6.95 -0.79 10.23
CA THR A 35 -8.20 -1.28 10.83
C THR A 35 -8.00 -1.79 12.26
N ILE A 36 -6.93 -2.54 12.49
CA ILE A 36 -6.57 -3.06 13.82
C ILE A 36 -6.16 -1.91 14.74
N ALA A 37 -5.34 -0.97 14.28
CA ALA A 37 -4.91 0.19 15.06
C ALA A 37 -6.11 1.05 15.48
N LEU A 38 -7.04 1.34 14.58
CA LEU A 38 -8.25 2.10 14.90
C LEU A 38 -9.17 1.35 15.86
N TRP A 39 -9.21 0.01 15.80
CA TRP A 39 -9.93 -0.79 16.79
C TRP A 39 -9.33 -0.66 18.19
N LEU A 40 -8.01 -0.72 18.30
CA LEU A 40 -7.32 -0.66 19.59
C LEU A 40 -7.27 0.75 20.18
N PHE A 41 -7.13 1.79 19.35
CA PHE A 41 -6.77 3.14 19.80
C PHE A 41 -7.79 4.23 19.43
N ALA A 42 -8.75 3.95 18.55
CA ALA A 42 -9.72 4.93 18.06
C ALA A 42 -11.18 4.44 18.15
N CYS A 43 -11.46 3.53 19.11
CA CYS A 43 -12.80 3.03 19.41
C CYS A 43 -13.55 2.40 18.21
N PHE A 44 -12.84 1.92 17.19
CA PHE A 44 -13.48 1.28 16.05
C PHE A 44 -14.14 -0.05 16.47
N PRO A 45 -15.40 -0.34 16.06
CA PRO A 45 -16.12 -1.51 16.55
C PRO A 45 -15.44 -2.84 16.18
N LYS A 46 -15.10 -3.64 17.20
CA LYS A 46 -14.42 -4.93 17.03
C LYS A 46 -15.12 -5.89 16.05
N GLN A 47 -16.45 -5.85 16.01
CA GLN A 47 -17.27 -6.70 15.14
C GLN A 47 -17.07 -6.39 13.66
N LYS A 48 -16.59 -5.19 13.32
CA LYS A 48 -16.34 -4.76 11.94
C LYS A 48 -14.91 -5.07 11.47
N VAL A 49 -13.99 -5.41 12.37
CA VAL A 49 -12.57 -5.64 12.05
C VAL A 49 -12.41 -6.75 11.02
N LEU A 50 -12.92 -7.94 11.30
CA LEU A 50 -12.78 -9.07 10.38
C LEU A 50 -13.48 -8.85 9.02
N PRO A 51 -14.74 -8.35 8.97
CA PRO A 51 -15.37 -7.97 7.70
C PRO A 51 -14.56 -6.96 6.87
N TYR A 52 -13.96 -5.95 7.51
CA TYR A 52 -13.11 -4.97 6.83
C TYR A 52 -11.88 -5.64 6.21
N ILE A 53 -11.19 -6.48 6.97
CA ILE A 53 -9.98 -7.18 6.52
C ILE A 53 -10.30 -8.09 5.32
N ILE A 54 -11.41 -8.84 5.38
CA ILE A 54 -11.84 -9.71 4.27
C ILE A 54 -12.13 -8.87 3.02
N ALA A 55 -12.85 -7.76 3.16
CA ALA A 55 -13.15 -6.87 2.03
C ALA A 55 -11.88 -6.25 1.43
N GLN A 56 -10.91 -5.86 2.27
CA GLN A 56 -9.63 -5.31 1.84
C GLN A 56 -8.81 -6.34 1.05
N PHE A 57 -8.70 -7.57 1.54
CA PHE A 57 -8.01 -8.65 0.81
C PHE A 57 -8.72 -9.02 -0.49
N ALA A 58 -10.05 -9.12 -0.49
CA ALA A 58 -10.82 -9.41 -1.69
C ALA A 58 -10.64 -8.30 -2.75
N GLY A 59 -10.65 -7.04 -2.34
CA GLY A 59 -10.40 -5.89 -3.20
C GLY A 59 -8.99 -5.89 -3.78
N ALA A 60 -7.96 -6.13 -2.95
CA ALA A 60 -6.58 -6.21 -3.40
C ALA A 60 -6.36 -7.37 -4.40
N PHE A 61 -6.90 -8.55 -4.11
CA PHE A 61 -6.86 -9.70 -5.02
C PHE A 61 -7.57 -9.41 -6.35
N GLY A 62 -8.77 -8.83 -6.30
CA GLY A 62 -9.53 -8.45 -7.49
C GLY A 62 -8.81 -7.39 -8.34
N GLY A 63 -8.18 -6.40 -7.70
CA GLY A 63 -7.38 -5.38 -8.37
C GLY A 63 -6.14 -5.95 -9.06
N ALA A 64 -5.41 -6.85 -8.37
CA ALA A 64 -4.25 -7.54 -8.93
C ALA A 64 -4.64 -8.42 -10.13
N LEU A 65 -5.74 -9.18 -10.02
CA LEU A 65 -6.27 -10.00 -11.11
C LEU A 65 -6.66 -9.14 -12.32
N LEU A 66 -7.35 -8.02 -12.10
CA LEU A 66 -7.72 -7.09 -13.17
C LEU A 66 -6.48 -6.52 -13.88
N ALA A 67 -5.48 -6.07 -13.10
CA ALA A 67 -4.23 -5.57 -13.66
C ALA A 67 -3.52 -6.65 -14.49
N TYR A 68 -3.41 -7.89 -13.99
CA TYR A 68 -2.83 -9.00 -14.75
C TYR A 68 -3.58 -9.25 -16.06
N VAL A 69 -4.92 -9.28 -16.04
CA VAL A 69 -5.73 -9.50 -17.25
C VAL A 69 -5.47 -8.41 -18.29
N LEU A 70 -5.46 -7.13 -17.87
CA LEU A 70 -5.22 -5.99 -18.75
C LEU A 70 -3.81 -6.00 -19.39
N TYR A 71 -2.81 -6.53 -18.68
CA TYR A 71 -1.41 -6.57 -19.12
C TYR A 71 -0.94 -7.97 -19.55
N SER A 72 -1.83 -8.95 -19.63
CA SER A 72 -1.49 -10.38 -19.76
C SER A 72 -0.62 -10.73 -20.97
N SER A 73 -0.89 -10.09 -22.12
CA SER A 73 -0.07 -10.25 -23.33
C SER A 73 1.34 -9.70 -23.14
N LEU A 74 1.50 -8.55 -22.47
CA LEU A 74 2.80 -7.94 -22.21
C LEU A 74 3.66 -8.79 -21.26
N PHE A 75 3.05 -9.44 -20.27
CA PHE A 75 3.75 -10.41 -19.42
C PHE A 75 4.33 -11.56 -20.25
N THR A 76 3.52 -12.15 -21.14
CA THR A 76 3.92 -13.30 -21.97
C THR A 76 5.03 -12.91 -22.95
N GLU A 77 4.92 -11.72 -23.55
CA GLU A 77 5.93 -11.18 -24.46
C GLU A 77 7.26 -10.95 -23.74
N PHE A 78 7.22 -10.32 -22.55
CA PHE A 78 8.42 -10.08 -21.74
C PHE A 78 9.08 -11.37 -21.29
N GLU A 79 8.29 -12.35 -20.82
CA GLU A 79 8.80 -13.67 -20.43
C GLU A 79 9.52 -14.37 -21.60
N THR A 80 8.93 -14.30 -22.79
CA THR A 80 9.52 -14.89 -24.01
C THR A 80 10.81 -14.17 -24.41
N ALA A 81 10.80 -12.84 -24.43
CA ALA A 81 11.94 -12.03 -24.83
C ALA A 81 13.15 -12.16 -23.90
N HIS A 82 12.89 -12.39 -22.61
CA HIS A 82 13.93 -12.54 -21.58
C HIS A 82 14.23 -14.00 -21.21
N HIS A 83 13.67 -14.97 -21.94
CA HIS A 83 13.80 -16.41 -21.65
C HIS A 83 13.48 -16.76 -20.19
N MET A 84 12.47 -16.10 -19.63
CA MET A 84 12.08 -16.22 -18.23
C MET A 84 11.00 -17.29 -18.08
N VAL A 85 11.20 -18.21 -17.13
CA VAL A 85 10.21 -19.26 -16.81
C VAL A 85 9.41 -18.81 -15.59
N ARG A 86 8.10 -18.64 -15.75
CA ARG A 86 7.21 -18.25 -14.63
C ARG A 86 7.31 -19.27 -13.49
N GLY A 87 7.58 -18.78 -12.28
CA GLY A 87 7.82 -19.60 -11.10
C GLY A 87 9.30 -19.87 -10.80
N SER A 88 10.22 -19.48 -11.68
CA SER A 88 11.66 -19.49 -11.40
C SER A 88 12.07 -18.33 -10.49
N VAL A 89 13.31 -18.35 -9.97
CA VAL A 89 13.86 -17.29 -9.13
C VAL A 89 13.94 -15.96 -9.90
N GLU A 90 14.28 -16.02 -11.19
CA GLU A 90 14.36 -14.86 -12.06
C GLU A 90 12.97 -14.20 -12.26
N SER A 91 11.90 -15.00 -12.22
CA SER A 91 10.52 -14.50 -12.35
C SER A 91 10.02 -13.68 -11.15
N LEU A 92 10.79 -13.62 -10.06
CA LEU A 92 10.52 -12.71 -8.93
C LEU A 92 10.46 -11.25 -9.36
N GLN A 93 11.19 -10.87 -10.42
CA GLN A 93 11.11 -9.52 -10.99
C GLN A 93 9.72 -9.18 -11.53
N LEU A 94 9.00 -10.15 -12.11
CA LEU A 94 7.63 -9.93 -12.57
C LEU A 94 6.62 -10.10 -11.45
N ALA A 95 6.90 -10.98 -10.49
CA ALA A 95 6.06 -11.15 -9.30
C ALA A 95 6.04 -9.88 -8.43
N SER A 96 7.13 -9.10 -8.40
CA SER A 96 7.24 -7.87 -7.61
C SER A 96 6.32 -6.73 -8.08
N ILE A 97 5.69 -6.86 -9.25
CA ILE A 97 4.64 -5.94 -9.71
C ILE A 97 3.39 -6.03 -8.81
N PHE A 98 3.13 -7.20 -8.23
CA PHE A 98 1.92 -7.47 -7.45
C PHE A 98 2.11 -7.39 -5.93
N SER A 99 3.32 -7.64 -5.45
CA SER A 99 3.65 -7.65 -4.02
C SER A 99 5.11 -7.27 -3.76
N THR A 100 5.42 -6.93 -2.52
CA THR A 100 6.78 -6.56 -2.10
C THR A 100 7.68 -7.78 -1.92
N TYR A 101 8.98 -7.57 -2.17
CA TYR A 101 10.04 -8.55 -1.91
C TYR A 101 11.24 -7.83 -1.31
N PRO A 102 11.88 -8.41 -0.29
CA PRO A 102 12.99 -7.74 0.39
C PRO A 102 14.18 -7.56 -0.54
N ALA A 103 14.93 -6.47 -0.34
CA ALA A 103 16.21 -6.27 -0.99
C ALA A 103 17.15 -7.44 -0.71
N ALA A 104 17.93 -7.86 -1.71
CA ALA A 104 18.77 -9.05 -1.63
C ALA A 104 19.80 -9.05 -0.47
N ALA A 105 20.16 -7.87 0.03
CA ALA A 105 21.09 -7.70 1.15
C ALA A 105 20.43 -7.82 2.54
N LEU A 106 19.09 -7.82 2.62
CA LEU A 106 18.36 -7.85 3.88
C LEU A 106 17.96 -9.27 4.25
N ASN A 107 18.13 -9.60 5.52
CA ASN A 107 17.49 -10.78 6.10
C ASN A 107 16.04 -10.48 6.52
N VAL A 108 15.29 -11.53 6.84
CA VAL A 108 13.87 -11.43 7.21
C VAL A 108 13.60 -10.52 8.41
N TRP A 109 14.51 -10.48 9.39
CA TRP A 109 14.34 -9.65 10.59
C TRP A 109 14.59 -8.17 10.31
N GLN A 110 15.54 -7.86 9.44
CA GLN A 110 15.77 -6.49 8.98
C GLN A 110 14.60 -6.00 8.15
N ALA A 111 14.09 -6.81 7.21
CA ALA A 111 12.90 -6.49 6.43
C ALA A 111 11.67 -6.27 7.33
N ALA A 112 11.45 -7.16 8.31
CA ALA A 112 10.37 -7.00 9.28
C ALA A 112 10.50 -5.71 10.11
N LEU A 113 11.72 -5.34 10.51
CA LEU A 113 11.95 -4.08 11.23
C LEU A 113 11.63 -2.86 10.36
N VAL A 114 12.03 -2.87 9.07
CA VAL A 114 11.68 -1.80 8.13
C VAL A 114 10.15 -1.64 8.08
N GLU A 115 9.42 -2.72 7.84
CA GLU A 115 7.95 -2.71 7.73
C GLU A 115 7.26 -2.24 9.01
N VAL A 116 7.75 -2.64 10.18
CA VAL A 116 7.22 -2.17 11.48
C VAL A 116 7.45 -0.66 11.63
N VAL A 117 8.64 -0.16 11.31
CA VAL A 117 8.98 1.26 11.45
C VAL A 117 8.13 2.10 10.50
N ILE A 118 8.08 1.76 9.21
CA ILE A 118 7.36 2.58 8.22
C ILE A 118 5.85 2.53 8.42
N THR A 119 5.30 1.37 8.83
CA THR A 119 3.86 1.25 9.14
C THR A 119 3.49 2.03 10.40
N SER A 120 4.38 2.10 11.39
CA SER A 120 4.18 2.91 12.60
C SER A 120 4.16 4.40 12.27
N ILE A 121 5.07 4.86 11.39
CA ILE A 121 5.08 6.24 10.89
C ILE A 121 3.80 6.54 10.10
N LEU A 122 3.40 5.65 9.20
CA LEU A 122 2.17 5.76 8.43
C LEU A 122 0.96 5.95 9.35
N MET A 123 0.77 5.05 10.32
CA MET A 123 -0.39 5.10 11.22
C MET A 123 -0.37 6.36 12.10
N GLY A 124 0.78 6.69 12.69
CA GLY A 124 0.92 7.89 13.53
C GLY A 124 0.62 9.18 12.76
N MET A 125 1.10 9.28 11.52
CA MET A 125 0.82 10.43 10.66
C MET A 125 -0.63 10.47 10.18
N ILE A 126 -1.27 9.32 9.89
CA ILE A 126 -2.71 9.28 9.59
C ILE A 126 -3.48 9.88 10.77
N MET A 127 -3.22 9.43 12.00
CA MET A 127 -3.90 9.97 13.19
C MET A 127 -3.67 11.48 13.34
N ALA A 128 -2.44 11.97 13.16
CA ALA A 128 -2.12 13.39 13.26
C ALA A 128 -2.76 14.25 12.14
N LEU A 129 -2.87 13.72 10.92
CA LEU A 129 -3.47 14.40 9.77
C LEU A 129 -5.00 14.40 9.84
N THR A 130 -5.62 13.46 10.55
CA THR A 130 -7.08 13.40 10.76
C THR A 130 -7.52 13.96 12.10
N ASP A 131 -6.60 14.38 12.96
CA ASP A 131 -6.89 15.03 14.23
C ASP A 131 -7.10 16.55 14.03
N ASP A 132 -8.34 16.98 14.23
CA ASP A 132 -8.76 18.40 14.17
C ASP A 132 -8.27 19.20 15.39
N GLY A 133 -7.84 18.55 16.48
CA GLY A 133 -7.21 19.17 17.64
C GLY A 133 -5.71 19.45 17.44
N ASN A 134 -5.10 18.92 16.38
CA ASN A 134 -3.68 19.08 16.08
C ASN A 134 -3.45 20.14 14.99
N GLY A 135 -3.38 21.41 15.41
CA GLY A 135 -3.16 22.55 14.51
C GLY A 135 -4.42 22.95 13.74
N ILE A 136 -4.26 23.44 12.50
CA ILE A 136 -5.40 23.82 11.65
C ILE A 136 -6.03 22.54 11.07
N PRO A 137 -7.36 22.35 11.20
CA PRO A 137 -8.08 21.25 10.55
C PRO A 137 -7.79 21.17 9.05
N LYS A 138 -7.42 19.97 8.59
CA LYS A 138 -7.00 19.74 7.20
C LYS A 138 -8.23 19.55 6.30
N GLY A 139 -9.35 19.10 6.89
CA GLY A 139 -10.63 18.92 6.22
C GLY A 139 -10.50 18.10 4.93
N PRO A 140 -10.94 18.63 3.78
CA PRO A 140 -10.89 17.89 2.51
C PRO A 140 -9.47 17.60 2.03
N LEU A 141 -8.42 18.24 2.57
CA LEU A 141 -7.05 17.96 2.17
C LEU A 141 -6.46 16.70 2.84
N ALA A 142 -7.08 16.18 3.91
CA ALA A 142 -6.51 15.07 4.66
C ALA A 142 -6.20 13.83 3.78
N PRO A 143 -7.10 13.35 2.89
CA PRO A 143 -6.80 12.22 2.02
C PRO A 143 -5.62 12.47 1.07
N LEU A 144 -5.50 13.68 0.51
CA LEU A 144 -4.39 14.05 -0.36
C LEU A 144 -3.05 14.01 0.39
N LEU A 145 -3.01 14.56 1.61
CA LEU A 145 -1.81 14.56 2.44
C LEU A 145 -1.40 13.14 2.86
N ILE A 146 -2.37 12.25 3.11
CA ILE A 146 -2.10 10.82 3.38
C ILE A 146 -1.46 10.15 2.16
N GLY A 147 -1.93 10.44 0.94
CA GLY A 147 -1.27 9.91 -0.26
C GLY A 147 0.15 10.45 -0.46
N ILE A 148 0.38 11.73 -0.20
CA ILE A 148 1.73 12.31 -0.26
C ILE A 148 2.65 11.66 0.77
N LEU A 149 2.15 11.40 1.99
CA LEU A 149 2.87 10.66 3.03
C LEU A 149 3.29 9.27 2.52
N VAL A 150 2.36 8.50 1.94
CA VAL A 150 2.67 7.17 1.37
C VAL A 150 3.74 7.28 0.28
N ALA A 151 3.66 8.29 -0.59
CA ALA A 151 4.65 8.51 -1.64
C ALA A 151 6.05 8.80 -1.07
N VAL A 152 6.16 9.63 -0.03
CA VAL A 152 7.44 9.96 0.62
C VAL A 152 8.02 8.76 1.36
N ILE A 153 7.19 7.97 2.06
CA ILE A 153 7.61 6.73 2.69
C ILE A 153 8.18 5.77 1.62
N GLY A 154 7.44 5.55 0.53
CA GLY A 154 7.88 4.67 -0.56
C GLY A 154 9.18 5.16 -1.22
N ALA A 155 9.32 6.46 -1.47
CA ALA A 155 10.50 7.01 -2.12
C ALA A 155 11.76 6.93 -1.24
N SER A 156 11.60 6.95 0.08
CA SER A 156 12.71 6.88 1.04
C SER A 156 13.09 5.45 1.44
N THR A 157 12.12 4.52 1.43
CA THR A 157 12.30 3.16 2.00
C THR A 157 11.95 2.02 1.06
N GLY A 158 11.27 2.27 -0.06
CA GLY A 158 10.87 1.26 -1.03
C GLY A 158 12.00 0.41 -1.63
N PRO A 159 13.26 0.90 -1.76
CA PRO A 159 14.37 0.03 -2.14
C PRO A 159 14.74 -1.05 -1.12
N LEU A 160 14.18 -1.02 0.10
CA LEU A 160 14.47 -1.98 1.17
C LEU A 160 13.47 -3.13 1.19
N THR A 161 12.16 -2.83 1.17
CA THR A 161 11.06 -3.79 1.25
C THR A 161 9.91 -3.35 0.37
#